data_AF-A0A844MG42-F1
#
_entry.id   AF-A0A844MG42-F1
#
_cell.length_a   1.000
_cell.length_b   1.000
_cell.length_c   1.000
_cell.angle_alpha   90.00
_cell.angle_beta   90.00
_cell.angle_gamma   90.00
#
_symmetry.space_group_name_H-M   'P 1'
#
loop_
_entity.id
_entity.type
_entity.pdbx_description
1 polymer ?
#
loop_
_entity_poly.entity_id
_entity_poly.type
_entity_poly.pdbx_seq_one_letter_code
_entity_poly.pdbx_strand_id
1 'polypeptide(L)'
;MGVFPRQTHYQIILSRSETRPQAKLYGFTIGERIPSFPLPLQSEDTEPILDLQSLLHGIYNRARYYLAIDYHKEPVPPLKLEDAVWSDTLLREQRLRT
;
A
#
# COMPACT_ATOMS: atom_id res chain seq x y z
N MET A 1 10.63 7.75 16.39
CA MET A 1 10.91 6.31 16.20
C MET A 1 9.63 5.68 15.70
N GLY A 2 9.57 5.23 14.44
CA GLY A 2 8.34 4.71 13.86
C GLY A 2 7.94 3.40 14.53
N VAL A 3 6.68 3.25 14.90
CA VAL A 3 6.13 1.97 15.37
C VAL A 3 6.04 1.08 14.13
N PHE A 4 6.90 0.08 14.04
CA PHE A 4 6.80 -0.94 12.99
C PHE A 4 5.75 -1.96 13.41
N PRO A 5 4.75 -2.26 12.57
CA PRO A 5 3.88 -3.39 12.83
C PRO A 5 4.75 -4.65 12.94
N ARG A 6 4.47 -5.51 13.93
CA ARG A 6 5.20 -6.78 14.13
C ARG A 6 5.14 -7.70 12.89
N GLN A 7 4.18 -7.47 12.00
CA GLN A 7 4.04 -8.14 10.72
C GLN A 7 3.50 -7.16 9.68
N THR A 8 4.17 -7.02 8.54
CA THR A 8 3.79 -6.11 7.45
C THR A 8 3.49 -6.95 6.21
N HIS A 9 2.51 -6.54 5.41
CA HIS A 9 2.18 -7.20 4.14
C HIS A 9 3.00 -6.60 2.99
N TYR A 10 3.23 -5.29 3.08
CA TYR A 10 3.95 -4.52 2.07
C TYR A 10 5.01 -3.65 2.72
N GLN A 11 6.06 -3.38 1.95
CA GLN A 11 7.25 -2.69 2.41
C GLN A 11 7.79 -1.76 1.33
N ILE A 12 8.15 -0.54 1.72
CA ILE A 12 8.92 0.40 0.92
C ILE A 12 10.28 0.56 1.60
N ILE A 13 11.35 0.31 0.86
CA ILE A 13 12.72 0.42 1.36
C ILE A 13 13.40 1.59 0.68
N LEU A 14 13.86 2.54 1.49
CA LEU A 14 14.55 3.73 1.04
C LEU A 14 16.03 3.66 1.46
N SER A 15 16.92 3.35 0.52
CA SER A 15 18.37 3.36 0.74
C SER A 15 19.00 4.58 0.06
N ARG A 16 19.30 5.59 0.86
CA ARG A 16 19.94 6.84 0.42
C ARG A 16 21.43 6.62 0.27
N SER A 17 22.04 7.21 -0.76
CA SER A 17 23.48 7.10 -1.04
C SER A 17 24.32 7.48 0.17
N GLU A 18 23.95 8.58 0.83
CA GLU A 18 24.70 9.24 1.90
C GLU A 18 24.71 8.41 3.19
N THR A 19 23.71 7.54 3.38
CA THR A 19 23.55 6.74 4.60
C THR A 19 23.82 5.25 4.39
N ARG A 20 24.34 4.83 3.22
CA ARG A 20 24.62 3.42 2.98
C ARG A 20 25.65 2.88 4.00
N PRO A 21 25.48 1.62 4.47
CA PRO A 21 24.52 0.61 4.00
C PRO A 21 23.15 0.67 4.67
N GLN A 22 22.84 1.71 5.44
CA GLN A 22 21.56 1.83 6.16
C GLN A 22 20.41 2.19 5.20
N ALA A 23 19.20 1.76 5.55
CA ALA A 23 17.98 2.08 4.82
C ALA A 23 16.83 2.37 5.80
N LYS A 24 15.87 3.18 5.36
CA LYS A 24 14.59 3.37 6.06
C LYS A 24 13.57 2.40 5.48
N LEU A 25 12.89 1.67 6.36
CA LEU A 25 11.78 0.79 6.01
C LEU A 25 10.47 1.51 6.33
N TYR A 26 9.50 1.45 5.43
CA TYR A 26 8.11 1.84 5.67
C TYR A 26 7.26 0.60 5.42
N GLY A 27 6.81 -0.04 6.50
CA GLY A 27 5.98 -1.23 6.42
C GLY A 27 4.52 -0.92 6.72
N PHE A 28 3.61 -1.58 6.02
CA PHE A 28 2.17 -1.41 6.19
C PHE A 28 1.41 -2.71 5.86
N THR A 29 0.18 -2.81 6.34
CA THR A 29 -0.75 -3.93 6.09
C THR A 29 -1.74 -3.59 4.97
N ILE A 30 -2.60 -4.53 4.59
CA ILE A 30 -3.56 -4.34 3.49
C ILE A 30 -4.69 -3.37 3.85
N GLY A 31 -5.05 -3.29 5.13
CA GLY A 31 -6.08 -2.37 5.64
C GLY A 31 -5.55 -0.97 5.98
N GLU A 32 -4.24 -0.76 5.97
CA GLU A 32 -3.62 0.53 6.24
C GLU A 32 -3.40 1.34 4.96
N ARG A 33 -3.46 2.67 5.07
CA ARG A 33 -3.05 3.55 3.98
C ARG A 33 -1.56 3.34 3.70
N ILE A 34 -1.18 3.30 2.42
CA ILE A 34 0.23 3.33 2.00
C ILE A 34 0.88 4.60 2.60
N PRO A 35 1.97 4.46 3.37
CA PRO A 35 2.62 5.60 4.01
C PRO A 35 3.24 6.52 2.95
N SER A 36 3.05 7.82 3.12
CA SER A 36 3.80 8.81 2.35
C SER A 36 5.25 8.86 2.82
N PHE A 37 6.19 9.05 1.89
CA PHE A 37 7.62 9.08 2.22
C PHE A 37 8.36 10.11 1.34
N PRO A 38 9.46 10.68 1.84
CA PRO A 38 10.28 11.57 1.04
C PRO A 38 11.02 10.77 -0.05
N LEU A 39 10.81 11.15 -1.31
CA LEU A 39 11.49 10.53 -2.45
C LEU A 39 12.87 11.16 -2.61
N PRO A 40 13.97 10.40 -2.46
CA PRO A 40 15.31 10.95 -2.59
C PRO A 40 15.58 11.36 -4.03
N LEU A 41 16.04 12.59 -4.17
CA LEU A 41 16.51 13.17 -5.43
C LEU A 41 18.04 13.32 -5.37
N GLN A 42 18.62 14.21 -6.18
CA GLN A 42 20.06 14.47 -6.09
C GLN A 42 20.39 15.19 -4.77
N SER A 43 21.65 15.14 -4.39
CA SER A 43 22.14 15.91 -3.24
C SER A 43 21.80 17.39 -3.45
N GLU A 44 21.34 18.07 -2.39
CA GLU A 44 20.85 19.45 -2.36
C GLU A 44 19.42 19.70 -2.90
N ASP A 45 18.76 18.71 -3.51
CA ASP A 45 17.37 18.86 -3.94
C ASP A 45 16.39 18.78 -2.76
N THR A 46 15.32 19.58 -2.82
CA THR A 46 14.19 19.42 -1.89
C THR A 46 13.42 18.16 -2.23
N GLU A 47 13.37 17.23 -1.30
CA GLU A 47 12.70 15.95 -1.51
C GLU A 47 11.18 16.11 -1.45
N PRO A 48 10.46 15.78 -2.54
CA PRO A 48 9.01 15.78 -2.50
C PRO A 48 8.51 14.62 -1.63
N ILE A 49 7.40 14.86 -0.93
CA ILE A 49 6.66 13.79 -0.27
C ILE A 49 5.84 13.05 -1.33
N LEU A 50 6.14 11.77 -1.53
CA LEU A 50 5.42 10.92 -2.46
C LEU A 50 4.22 10.26 -1.77
N ASP A 51 3.01 10.57 -2.25
CA ASP A 51 1.76 9.94 -1.82
C ASP A 51 1.33 8.86 -2.82
N LEU A 52 1.92 7.67 -2.68
CA LEU A 52 1.62 6.52 -3.55
C LEU A 52 0.15 6.10 -3.49
N GLN A 53 -0.54 6.28 -2.36
CA GLN A 53 -1.96 5.91 -2.25
C GLN A 53 -2.81 6.68 -3.26
N SER A 54 -2.62 8.00 -3.35
CA SER A 54 -3.40 8.84 -4.26
C SER A 54 -3.11 8.51 -5.73
N LEU A 55 -1.85 8.20 -6.06
CA LEU A 55 -1.47 7.75 -7.40
C LEU A 55 -2.13 6.42 -7.76
N LEU A 56 -2.10 5.44 -6.85
CA LEU A 56 -2.74 4.14 -7.04
C LEU A 56 -4.25 4.29 -7.24
N HIS A 57 -4.92 5.06 -6.39
CA HIS A 57 -6.36 5.35 -6.56
C HIS A 57 -6.67 6.02 -7.90
N GLY A 58 -5.83 6.98 -8.32
CA GLY A 58 -5.98 7.65 -9.60
C GLY A 58 -5.91 6.69 -10.79
N ILE A 59 -4.93 5.78 -10.78
CA ILE A 59 -4.79 4.73 -11.82
C ILE A 59 -5.99 3.78 -11.76
N TYR A 60 -6.37 3.35 -10.56
CA TYR A 60 -7.48 2.42 -10.34
C TYR A 60 -8.78 2.93 -10.94
N ASN A 61 -9.10 4.20 -10.64
CA ASN A 61 -10.31 4.86 -11.11
C ASN A 61 -10.25 5.13 -12.62
N ARG A 62 -9.12 5.63 -13.14
CA ARG A 62 -8.96 5.95 -14.56
C ARG A 62 -9.01 4.71 -15.45
N ALA A 63 -8.41 3.61 -15.03
CA ALA A 63 -8.44 2.33 -15.73
C ALA A 63 -9.75 1.56 -15.52
N ARG A 64 -10.63 2.03 -14.62
CA ARG A 64 -11.91 1.40 -14.27
C ARG A 64 -11.73 -0.06 -13.84
N TYR A 65 -10.73 -0.35 -13.01
CA TYR A 65 -10.45 -1.72 -12.60
C TYR A 65 -11.60 -2.40 -11.88
N TYR A 66 -12.52 -1.64 -11.29
CA TYR A 66 -13.77 -2.16 -10.73
C TYR A 66 -14.64 -2.94 -11.74
N LEU A 67 -14.44 -2.75 -13.05
CA LEU A 67 -15.10 -3.52 -14.11
C LEU A 67 -14.33 -4.79 -14.50
N ALA A 68 -13.02 -4.83 -14.25
CA ALA A 68 -12.14 -5.91 -14.67
C ALA A 68 -11.89 -6.93 -13.54
N ILE A 69 -12.01 -6.50 -12.29
CA ILE A 69 -11.78 -7.33 -11.11
C ILE A 69 -13.10 -7.98 -10.70
N ASP A 70 -13.10 -9.30 -10.66
CA ASP A 70 -14.21 -10.10 -10.16
C ASP A 70 -14.10 -10.27 -8.64
N TYR A 71 -14.84 -9.44 -7.90
CA TYR A 71 -14.84 -9.43 -6.43
C TYR A 71 -15.57 -10.62 -5.80
N HIS A 72 -16.25 -11.47 -6.58
CA HIS A 72 -16.80 -12.72 -6.07
C HIS A 72 -15.73 -13.80 -5.91
N LYS A 73 -14.55 -13.62 -6.51
CA LYS A 73 -13.43 -14.53 -6.36
C LYS A 73 -12.56 -14.14 -5.17
N GLU A 74 -11.94 -15.15 -4.57
CA GLU A 74 -10.92 -14.94 -3.56
C GLU A 74 -9.68 -14.28 -4.18
N PRO A 75 -9.07 -13.32 -3.46
CA PRO A 75 -7.86 -12.67 -3.91
C PRO A 75 -6.69 -13.66 -4.02
N VAL A 76 -5.78 -13.38 -4.94
CA VAL A 76 -4.54 -14.14 -5.14
C VAL A 76 -3.35 -13.19 -4.94
N PRO A 77 -2.42 -13.47 -4.01
CA PRO A 77 -2.43 -14.58 -3.04
C PRO A 77 -3.58 -14.46 -2.03
N PRO A 78 -3.97 -15.57 -1.37
CA PRO A 78 -5.02 -15.54 -0.36
C PRO A 78 -4.63 -14.62 0.81
N LEU A 79 -5.62 -13.89 1.31
CA LEU A 79 -5.47 -13.07 2.51
C LEU A 79 -5.38 -13.94 3.75
N LYS A 80 -4.77 -13.41 4.81
CA LYS A 80 -4.86 -14.03 6.13
C LYS A 80 -6.30 -13.97 6.62
N LEU A 81 -6.64 -14.85 7.57
CA LEU A 81 -8.01 -14.98 8.07
C LEU A 81 -8.62 -13.65 8.54
N GLU A 82 -7.87 -12.85 9.30
CA GLU A 82 -8.35 -11.55 9.80
C GLU A 82 -8.62 -10.54 8.68
N ASP A 83 -7.71 -10.46 7.70
CA ASP A 83 -7.84 -9.59 6.54
C ASP A 83 -8.96 -10.08 5.60
N ALA A 84 -9.14 -11.40 5.47
CA ALA A 84 -10.18 -11.98 4.66
C ALA A 84 -11.57 -11.62 5.21
N VAL A 85 -11.78 -11.76 6.53
CA VAL A 85 -13.03 -11.37 7.20
C VAL A 85 -13.30 -9.88 7.06
N TRP A 86 -12.28 -9.04 7.24
CA TRP A 86 -12.38 -7.60 7.01
C TRP A 86 -12.77 -7.28 5.56
N SER A 87 -12.09 -7.89 4.59
CA SER A 87 -12.32 -7.65 3.17
C SER A 87 -13.72 -8.09 2.72
N ASP A 88 -14.21 -9.24 3.20
CA ASP A 88 -15.54 -9.75 2.87
C ASP A 88 -16.63 -8.83 3.41
N THR A 89 -16.47 -8.36 4.65
CA THR A 89 -17.38 -7.37 5.26
C THR A 89 -17.45 -6.10 4.41
N LEU A 90 -16.29 -5.55 4.05
CA LEU A 90 -16.20 -4.33 3.23
C LEU A 90 -16.82 -4.52 1.83
N LEU A 91 -16.54 -5.65 1.16
CA LEU A 91 -17.07 -5.92 -0.18
C LEU A 91 -18.59 -6.07 -0.16
N ARG A 92 -19.17 -6.66 0.90
CA ARG A 92 -20.62 -6.78 1.09
C ARG A 92 -21.28 -5.43 1.34
N GLU A 93 -20.69 -4.58 2.18
CA GLU A 93 -21.17 -3.21 2.42
C GLU A 93 -21.21 -2.40 1.12
N GLN A 94 -20.20 -2.57 0.26
CA GLN A 94 -20.10 -1.92 -1.05
C GLN A 94 -20.92 -2.61 -2.15
N ARG A 95 -21.63 -3.71 -1.83
CA ARG A 95 -22.42 -4.51 -2.79
C ARG A 95 -21.59 -5.07 -3.95
N LEU A 96 -20.30 -5.27 -3.74
CA LEU A 96 -19.37 -5.89 -4.70
C LEU A 96 -19.31 -7.41 -4.54
N ARG A 97 -19.79 -7.93 -3.41
CA ARG A 97 -19.92 -9.36 -3.12
C ARG A 97 -21.25 -9.60 -2.41
N THR A 98 -21.97 -10.63 -2.84
CA THR A 98 -23.30 -11.03 -2.31
C THR A 98 -23.21 -12.31 -1.52
#